data_AF-A0AAE5QD51-F1
#
_entry.id   AF-A0AAE5QD51-F1
#
_cell.length_a   1.000
_cell.length_b   1.000
_cell.length_c   1.000
_cell.angle_alpha   90.00
_cell.angle_beta   90.00
_cell.angle_gamma   90.00
#
_symmetry.space_group_name_H-M   'P 1'
#
loop_
_entity.id
_entity.type
_entity.pdbx_description
1 polymer ?
#
loop_
_entity_poly.entity_id
_entity_poly.type
_entity_poly.pdbx_seq_one_letter_code
_entity_poly.pdbx_strand_id
1 'polypeptide(L)'
;MEKKIFILLISLIFLSCKSTITTNNNDNCIENIQFKKMFFSNINYIEKNITEVQDAKFKNSLNILSKYVPVSFERMANYANSYPIGVFEDDKKGWLEWYEKNKCNNLKLKVTN
;
A
#
# COMPACT_ATOMS: atom_id res chain seq x y z
N MET A 1 46.80 -19.49 26.21
CA MET A 1 46.32 -18.12 25.93
C MET A 1 45.37 -18.21 24.76
N GLU A 2 44.21 -17.56 24.87
CA GLU A 2 43.28 -17.24 23.76
C GLU A 2 42.59 -18.41 23.04
N LYS A 3 41.32 -18.69 23.40
CA LYS A 3 40.25 -19.23 22.51
C LYS A 3 38.98 -19.69 23.25
N LYS A 4 38.74 -19.25 24.49
CA LYS A 4 37.46 -19.51 25.20
C LYS A 4 36.76 -18.25 25.72
N ILE A 5 37.12 -17.07 25.22
CA ILE A 5 36.45 -15.79 25.56
C ILE A 5 35.47 -15.33 24.46
N PHE A 6 35.60 -15.84 23.22
CA PHE A 6 34.78 -15.38 22.10
C PHE A 6 33.34 -15.91 22.07
N ILE A 7 33.02 -16.97 22.84
CA ILE A 7 31.68 -17.59 22.80
C ILE A 7 30.70 -16.88 23.74
N LEU A 8 31.18 -16.11 24.72
CA LEU A 8 30.33 -15.39 25.67
C LEU A 8 29.75 -14.07 25.13
N LEU A 9 30.29 -13.55 24.02
CA LEU A 9 29.84 -12.30 23.38
C LEU A 9 28.75 -12.49 22.33
N ILE A 10 28.51 -13.72 21.86
CA ILE A 10 27.51 -14.02 20.81
C ILE A 10 26.11 -14.30 21.40
N SER A 11 26.00 -14.57 22.69
CA SER A 11 24.72 -14.90 23.34
C SER A 11 23.82 -13.70 23.65
N LEU A 12 24.24 -12.46 23.34
CA LEU A 12 23.56 -11.21 23.74
C LEU A 12 22.76 -10.52 22.62
N ILE A 13 22.68 -11.11 21.41
CA ILE A 13 22.10 -10.45 20.23
C ILE A 13 20.66 -10.93 19.91
N PHE A 14 20.09 -11.89 20.66
CA PHE A 14 18.72 -12.37 20.43
C PHE A 14 17.68 -11.88 21.45
N LEU A 15 17.91 -10.72 22.07
CA LEU A 15 16.81 -9.92 22.62
C LEU A 15 16.12 -9.16 21.47
N SER A 16 15.54 -9.91 20.55
CA SER A 16 14.57 -9.38 19.61
C SER A 16 13.41 -8.83 20.43
N CYS A 17 13.27 -7.51 20.47
CA CYS A 17 12.12 -6.83 21.04
C CYS A 17 10.85 -7.48 20.49
N LYS A 18 10.14 -8.21 21.36
CA LYS A 18 8.73 -8.50 21.13
C LYS A 18 8.05 -7.14 21.16
N SER A 19 7.69 -6.59 20.01
CA SER A 19 6.80 -5.45 19.97
C SER A 19 5.49 -5.90 20.59
N THR A 20 5.25 -5.51 21.84
CA THR A 20 3.92 -5.51 22.41
C THR A 20 3.14 -4.50 21.57
N ILE A 21 2.49 -4.98 20.49
CA ILE A 21 1.37 -4.26 19.92
C ILE A 21 0.26 -4.41 20.95
N THR A 22 0.30 -3.55 21.96
CA THR A 22 -0.89 -3.19 22.73
C THR A 22 -1.77 -2.39 21.77
N THR A 23 -2.47 -3.06 20.87
CA THR A 23 -3.79 -2.59 20.46
C THR A 23 -4.76 -3.19 21.44
N ASN A 24 -4.77 -2.60 22.62
CA ASN A 24 -5.93 -2.67 23.49
C ASN A 24 -6.96 -1.67 22.96
N ASN A 25 -7.43 -1.89 21.73
CA ASN A 25 -8.54 -1.15 21.17
C ASN A 25 -9.62 -2.18 20.89
N ASN A 26 -10.47 -2.34 21.89
CA ASN A 26 -11.87 -2.66 21.69
C ASN A 26 -12.56 -1.46 21.00
N ASP A 27 -11.90 -0.85 20.00
CA ASP A 27 -12.48 0.16 19.13
C ASP A 27 -13.18 -0.63 18.05
N ASN A 28 -14.49 -0.50 17.97
CA ASN A 28 -15.24 -1.03 16.84
C ASN A 28 -14.69 -0.41 15.54
N CYS A 29 -13.69 -1.05 14.92
CA CYS A 29 -13.23 -0.70 13.58
C CYS A 29 -14.36 -1.04 12.62
N ILE A 30 -15.16 -0.03 12.30
CA ILE A 30 -16.22 -0.14 11.31
C ILE A 30 -15.63 0.32 9.97
N GLU A 31 -15.14 -0.65 9.20
CA GLU A 31 -14.66 -0.44 7.84
C GLU A 31 -15.80 0.02 6.92
N ASN A 32 -15.54 1.05 6.11
CA ASN A 32 -16.50 1.44 5.08
C ASN A 32 -16.44 0.46 3.89
N ILE A 33 -17.40 -0.47 3.84
CA ILE A 33 -17.49 -1.50 2.80
C ILE A 33 -17.62 -0.90 1.39
N GLN A 34 -18.31 0.22 1.23
CA GLN A 34 -18.45 0.87 -0.08
C GLN A 34 -17.11 1.45 -0.54
N PHE A 35 -16.38 2.10 0.38
CA PHE A 35 -15.04 2.59 0.10
C PHE A 35 -14.10 1.44 -0.27
N LYS A 36 -14.11 0.34 0.50
CA LYS A 36 -13.32 -0.87 0.21
C LYS A 36 -13.55 -1.36 -1.22
N LYS A 37 -14.82 -1.61 -1.58
CA LYS A 37 -15.18 -2.10 -2.91
C LYS A 37 -14.70 -1.17 -4.01
N MET A 38 -14.91 0.13 -3.85
CA MET A 38 -14.44 1.14 -4.81
C MET A 38 -12.91 1.15 -4.92
N PHE A 39 -12.19 1.17 -3.80
CA PHE A 39 -10.74 1.25 -3.77
C PHE A 39 -10.09 0.01 -4.43
N PHE A 40 -10.47 -1.19 -3.97
CA PHE A 40 -9.90 -2.44 -4.50
C PHE A 40 -10.35 -2.77 -5.91
N SER A 41 -11.55 -2.37 -6.34
CA SER A 41 -11.97 -2.58 -7.74
C SER A 41 -11.12 -1.76 -8.72
N ASN A 42 -10.72 -0.53 -8.35
CA ASN A 42 -9.80 0.27 -9.17
C ASN A 42 -8.39 -0.32 -9.20
N ILE A 43 -7.85 -0.77 -8.06
CA ILE A 43 -6.55 -1.46 -8.01
C ILE A 43 -6.58 -2.71 -8.90
N ASN A 44 -7.60 -3.55 -8.76
CA ASN A 44 -7.72 -4.78 -9.54
C ASN A 44 -7.89 -4.50 -11.04
N TYR A 45 -8.61 -3.43 -11.41
CA TYR A 45 -8.73 -3.03 -12.81
C TYR A 45 -7.36 -2.61 -13.38
N ILE A 46 -6.59 -1.81 -12.65
CA ILE A 46 -5.23 -1.42 -13.05
C ILE A 46 -4.35 -2.65 -13.18
N GLU A 47 -4.34 -3.53 -12.17
CA GLU A 47 -3.55 -4.75 -12.15
C GLU A 47 -3.81 -5.64 -13.36
N LYS A 48 -5.08 -5.88 -13.68
CA LYS A 48 -5.45 -6.70 -14.82
C LYS A 48 -4.98 -6.11 -16.16
N ASN A 49 -5.00 -4.78 -16.27
CA ASN A 49 -4.80 -4.10 -17.55
C ASN A 49 -3.41 -3.47 -17.69
N ILE A 50 -2.53 -3.55 -16.68
CA ILE A 50 -1.21 -2.90 -16.65
C ILE A 50 -0.33 -3.28 -17.85
N THR A 51 -0.40 -4.55 -18.28
CA THR A 51 0.31 -5.10 -19.46
C THR A 51 -0.56 -5.22 -20.71
N GLU A 52 -1.87 -5.04 -20.61
CA GLU A 52 -2.81 -5.27 -21.71
C GLU A 52 -3.23 -3.96 -22.39
N VAL A 53 -3.89 -3.06 -21.66
CA VAL A 53 -4.48 -1.83 -22.23
C VAL A 53 -4.60 -0.72 -21.19
N GLN A 54 -4.02 0.44 -21.47
CA GLN A 54 -4.09 1.60 -20.56
C GLN A 54 -5.02 2.70 -21.10
N ASP A 55 -6.27 2.31 -21.27
CA ASP A 55 -7.35 3.13 -21.81
C ASP A 55 -7.81 4.25 -20.86
N ALA A 56 -8.89 4.97 -21.26
CA ALA A 56 -9.48 6.02 -20.45
C ALA A 56 -9.96 5.51 -19.08
N LYS A 57 -10.42 4.25 -18.99
CA LYS A 57 -10.88 3.66 -17.73
C LYS A 57 -9.70 3.36 -16.80
N PHE A 58 -8.58 2.89 -17.34
CA PHE A 58 -7.34 2.70 -16.59
C PHE A 58 -6.86 4.03 -15.98
N LYS A 59 -6.79 5.09 -16.80
CA LYS A 59 -6.41 6.44 -16.34
C LYS A 59 -7.41 6.99 -15.31
N ASN A 60 -8.70 6.74 -15.51
CA ASN A 60 -9.72 7.12 -14.54
C ASN A 60 -9.57 6.37 -13.21
N SER A 61 -9.22 5.07 -13.24
CA SER A 61 -8.93 4.30 -12.02
C SER A 61 -7.74 4.87 -11.26
N LEU A 62 -6.66 5.25 -11.94
CA LEU A 62 -5.53 5.96 -11.33
C LEU A 62 -5.97 7.31 -10.73
N ASN A 63 -6.78 8.09 -11.44
CA ASN A 63 -7.32 9.37 -10.94
C ASN A 63 -8.24 9.21 -9.73
N ILE A 64 -8.98 8.10 -9.64
CA ILE A 64 -9.80 7.83 -8.46
C ILE A 64 -8.92 7.51 -7.26
N LEU A 65 -7.88 6.70 -7.44
CA LEU A 65 -6.92 6.36 -6.38
C LEU A 65 -6.15 7.60 -5.90
N SER A 66 -5.74 8.48 -6.82
CA SER A 66 -4.95 9.68 -6.51
C SER A 66 -5.65 10.66 -5.55
N LYS A 67 -6.97 10.53 -5.37
CA LYS A 67 -7.73 11.30 -4.38
C LYS A 67 -7.43 10.91 -2.93
N TYR A 68 -6.81 9.75 -2.70
CA TYR A 68 -6.59 9.16 -1.38
C TYR A 68 -5.14 8.76 -1.15
N VAL A 69 -4.46 8.27 -2.18
CA VAL A 69 -3.09 7.78 -2.12
C VAL A 69 -2.24 8.44 -3.19
N PRO A 70 -0.92 8.62 -2.97
CA PRO A 70 -0.02 9.08 -4.02
C PRO A 70 -0.06 8.14 -5.22
N VAL A 71 -0.08 8.70 -6.43
CA VAL A 71 0.01 7.98 -7.69
C VAL A 71 1.09 8.66 -8.53
N SER A 72 2.05 7.88 -9.00
CA SER A 72 3.26 8.34 -9.68
C SER A 72 3.00 8.73 -11.16
N PHE A 73 2.04 9.63 -11.42
CA PHE A 73 1.66 10.07 -12.77
C PHE A 73 2.83 10.68 -13.55
N GLU A 74 3.74 11.37 -12.88
CA GLU A 74 4.93 11.97 -13.48
C GLU A 74 5.83 10.93 -14.15
N ARG A 75 5.81 9.69 -13.67
CA ARG A 75 6.57 8.59 -14.28
C ARG A 75 6.03 8.21 -15.65
N MET A 76 4.75 8.47 -15.94
CA MET A 76 4.14 8.17 -17.25
C MET A 76 4.71 9.02 -18.39
N ALA A 77 5.17 10.24 -18.10
CA ALA A 77 5.73 11.15 -19.10
C ALA A 77 6.95 10.53 -19.83
N ASN A 78 7.68 9.66 -19.14
CA ASN A 78 8.86 8.98 -19.68
C ASN A 78 8.55 7.73 -20.51
N TYR A 79 7.28 7.29 -20.55
CA TYR A 79 6.87 6.02 -21.17
C TYR A 79 5.68 6.21 -22.11
N ALA A 80 5.72 7.23 -22.97
CA ALA A 80 4.68 7.52 -23.95
C ALA A 80 3.27 7.62 -23.32
N ASN A 81 3.18 8.17 -22.10
CA ASN A 81 1.95 8.26 -21.30
C ASN A 81 1.35 6.91 -20.87
N SER A 82 2.16 5.85 -20.81
CA SER A 82 1.83 4.59 -20.15
C SER A 82 2.42 4.54 -18.74
N TYR A 83 1.69 3.89 -17.84
CA TYR A 83 2.07 3.59 -16.48
C TYR A 83 3.00 2.37 -16.46
N PRO A 84 4.27 2.52 -16.07
CA PRO A 84 5.20 1.39 -16.09
C PRO A 84 4.84 0.34 -15.05
N ILE A 85 4.99 -0.95 -15.38
CA ILE A 85 4.66 -2.05 -14.46
C ILE A 85 5.44 -1.98 -13.14
N GLY A 86 6.75 -1.69 -13.17
CA GLY A 86 7.54 -1.57 -11.95
C GLY A 86 7.09 -0.41 -11.06
N VAL A 87 6.65 0.70 -11.67
CA VAL A 87 6.07 1.83 -10.93
C VAL A 87 4.73 1.43 -10.30
N PHE A 88 3.91 0.64 -11.00
CA PHE A 88 2.68 0.08 -10.45
C PHE A 88 2.93 -0.84 -9.26
N GLU A 89 3.92 -1.72 -9.31
CA GLU A 89 4.23 -2.62 -8.20
C GLU A 89 4.62 -1.87 -6.93
N ASP A 90 5.48 -0.84 -7.06
CA ASP A 90 5.90 0.02 -5.97
C ASP A 90 4.72 0.80 -5.37
N ASP A 91 3.94 1.45 -6.23
CA ASP A 91 2.78 2.23 -5.81
C ASP A 91 1.69 1.34 -5.17
N LYS A 92 1.39 0.18 -5.75
CA LYS A 92 0.41 -0.78 -5.22
C LYS A 92 0.74 -1.17 -3.79
N LYS A 93 2.01 -1.42 -3.49
CA LYS A 93 2.44 -1.70 -2.11
C LYS A 93 2.10 -0.54 -1.18
N GLY A 94 2.43 0.69 -1.58
CA GLY A 94 2.08 1.90 -0.83
C GLY A 94 0.57 2.09 -0.64
N TRP A 95 -0.23 1.81 -1.67
CA TRP A 95 -1.68 1.90 -1.61
C TRP A 95 -2.30 0.91 -0.61
N LEU A 96 -1.82 -0.32 -0.60
CA LEU A 96 -2.27 -1.36 0.32
C LEU A 96 -1.87 -1.04 1.76
N GLU A 97 -0.64 -0.59 1.98
CA GLU A 97 -0.18 -0.14 3.30
C GLU A 97 -0.99 1.05 3.83
N TRP A 98 -1.28 2.02 2.96
CA TRP A 98 -2.14 3.15 3.32
C TRP A 98 -3.55 2.68 3.68
N TYR A 99 -4.13 1.76 2.89
CA TYR A 99 -5.46 1.23 3.15
C TYR A 99 -5.54 0.58 4.54
N GLU A 100 -4.61 -0.32 4.85
CA GLU A 100 -4.59 -1.02 6.13
C GLU A 100 -4.46 -0.07 7.33
N LYS A 101 -3.67 0.99 7.19
CA LYS A 101 -3.51 2.04 8.21
C LYS A 101 -4.76 2.92 8.38
N ASN A 102 -5.61 3.03 7.37
CA ASN A 102 -6.71 4.01 7.34
C ASN A 102 -8.11 3.41 7.26
N LYS A 103 -8.26 2.10 7.03
CA LYS A 103 -9.57 1.46 6.82
C LYS A 103 -10.59 1.66 7.94
N CYS A 104 -10.13 1.95 9.16
CA CYS A 104 -10.98 2.23 10.33
C CYS A 104 -11.33 3.72 10.52
N ASN A 105 -10.76 4.64 9.73
CA ASN A 105 -10.88 6.10 9.92
C ASN A 105 -12.10 6.72 9.23
N ASN A 106 -13.22 5.98 9.13
CA ASN A 106 -14.46 6.42 8.47
C ASN A 106 -14.21 7.07 7.09
N LEU A 107 -13.50 6.35 6.22
CA LEU A 107 -13.16 6.81 4.86
C LEU A 107 -14.44 7.13 4.07
N LYS A 108 -14.58 8.37 3.62
CA LYS A 108 -15.71 8.84 2.80
C LYS A 108 -15.35 8.82 1.32
N LEU A 109 -16.32 8.45 0.47
CA LEU A 109 -16.19 8.58 -0.98
C LEU A 109 -16.19 10.06 -1.35
N LYS A 110 -15.09 10.54 -1.94
CA LYS A 110 -15.01 11.86 -2.58
C LYS A 110 -15.77 11.81 -3.90
N VAL A 111 -17.02 12.27 -3.86
CA VAL A 111 -17.87 12.46 -5.04
C VAL A 111 -17.19 13.49 -5.96
N THR A 112 -17.07 13.16 -7.24
CA THR A 112 -16.63 14.11 -8.27
C THR A 112 -17.89 14.78 -8.83
N ASN A 113 -17.95 16.11 -8.75
CA ASN A 113 -18.84 16.93 -9.59
C ASN A 113 -18.23 17.09 -10.97
#